data_AF-A0A1J3DSL0-F1
#
_entry.id   AF-A0A1J3DSL0-F1
#
_cell.length_a   1.000
_cell.length_b   1.000
_cell.length_c   1.000
_cell.angle_alpha   90.00
_cell.angle_beta   90.00
_cell.angle_gamma   90.00
#
_symmetry.space_group_name_H-M   'P 1'
#
loop_
_entity.id
_entity.type
_entity.pdbx_description
1 polymer ?
#
loop_
_entity_poly.entity_id
_entity_poly.type
_entity_poly.pdbx_seq_one_letter_code
_entity_poly.pdbx_strand_id
1 'polypeptide(L)'
;ALLGALPCFIQGIGLFYVPESPRWLAKVGMDTDLEHSLLRLRGRDADISREASEIEVMIKIVESDSKSSFCDLFQRKYRYSLVVGVGLMFIQQFSGSSGVIFYASTIFRKSGFSVAIGSTILGLFMIPKALIGLILVDKWGRRPLLLTSASGMSITCLLLGLAFTLQKMQLLPELT
;
A
#
# COMPACT_ATOMS: atom_id res chain seq x y z
N ALA A 1 9.61 12.18 19.31
CA ALA A 1 8.65 11.44 20.15
C ALA A 1 7.29 12.13 20.18
N LEU A 2 7.18 13.37 20.66
CA LEU A 2 5.88 14.09 20.80
C LEU A 2 5.13 14.29 19.47
N LEU A 3 5.83 14.66 18.39
CA LEU A 3 5.22 14.80 17.05
C LEU A 3 4.63 13.49 16.48
N GLY A 4 5.20 12.33 16.86
CA GLY A 4 4.69 11.02 16.43
C GLY A 4 3.52 10.52 17.28
N ALA A 5 3.36 11.04 18.51
CA ALA A 5 2.25 10.69 19.39
C ALA A 5 0.93 11.37 18.98
N LEU A 6 1.01 12.52 18.30
CA LEU A 6 -0.14 13.27 17.79
C LEU A 6 -1.08 12.41 16.90
N PRO A 7 -0.61 11.80 15.80
CA PRO A 7 -1.48 10.97 14.96
C PRO A 7 -2.03 9.74 15.70
N CYS A 8 -1.26 9.14 16.62
CA CYS A 8 -1.74 8.03 17.44
C CYS A 8 -2.90 8.46 18.36
N PHE A 9 -2.80 9.62 18.99
CA PHE A 9 -3.86 10.15 19.84
C PHE A 9 -5.11 10.52 19.03
N ILE A 10 -4.92 11.15 17.87
CA ILE A 10 -6.01 11.45 16.93
C ILE A 10 -6.70 10.15 16.47
N GLN A 11 -5.93 9.12 16.11
CA GLN A 11 -6.47 7.82 15.74
C GLN A 11 -7.22 7.14 16.89
N GLY A 12 -6.69 7.21 18.11
CA GLY A 12 -7.32 6.66 19.30
C GLY A 12 -8.68 7.29 19.58
N ILE A 13 -8.76 8.63 19.52
CA ILE A 13 -10.04 9.34 19.64
C ILE A 13 -10.97 9.00 18.46
N GLY A 14 -10.43 8.99 17.24
CA GLY A 14 -11.19 8.69 16.02
C GLY A 14 -11.85 7.32 16.03
N LEU A 15 -11.20 6.32 16.64
CA LEU A 15 -11.72 4.95 16.73
C LEU A 15 -13.07 4.87 17.46
N PHE A 16 -13.30 5.73 18.47
CA PHE A 16 -14.59 5.79 19.17
C PHE A 16 -15.75 6.26 18.27
N TYR A 17 -15.45 6.97 17.18
CA TYR A 17 -16.45 7.44 16.22
C TYR A 17 -16.66 6.47 15.04
N VAL A 18 -15.72 5.56 14.78
CA VAL A 18 -15.83 4.62 13.66
C VAL A 18 -16.73 3.46 14.08
N PRO A 19 -17.78 3.12 13.30
CA PRO A 19 -18.59 1.94 13.58
C PRO A 19 -17.76 0.66 13.48
N GLU A 20 -18.15 -0.34 14.27
CA GLU A 20 -17.66 -1.72 14.13
C GLU A 20 -17.87 -2.24 12.70
N SER A 21 -17.03 -3.19 12.28
CA SER A 21 -17.13 -3.74 10.93
C SER A 21 -18.41 -4.56 10.77
N PRO A 22 -19.31 -4.24 9.82
CA PRO A 22 -20.55 -5.02 9.61
C PRO A 22 -20.28 -6.50 9.34
N ARG A 23 -19.17 -6.81 8.66
CA ARG A 23 -18.75 -8.19 8.39
C ARG A 23 -18.30 -8.93 9.65
N TRP A 24 -17.71 -8.23 10.61
CA TRP A 24 -17.35 -8.84 11.89
C TRP A 24 -18.61 -9.08 12.73
N LEU A 25 -19.55 -8.13 12.76
CA LEU A 25 -20.82 -8.26 13.47
C LEU A 25 -21.69 -9.42 12.95
N ALA A 26 -21.80 -9.57 11.62
CA ALA A 26 -22.44 -10.75 11.03
C ALA A 26 -21.75 -12.07 11.42
N LYS A 27 -20.42 -12.06 11.60
CA LYS A 27 -19.67 -13.26 12.01
C LYS A 27 -19.98 -13.67 13.45
N VAL A 28 -20.23 -12.70 14.33
CA VAL A 28 -20.55 -12.95 15.74
C VAL A 28 -22.05 -13.22 15.94
N GLY A 29 -22.89 -12.97 14.93
CA GLY A 29 -24.34 -13.15 14.97
C GLY A 29 -25.07 -11.98 15.64
N MET A 30 -24.51 -10.77 15.58
CA MET A 30 -25.10 -9.55 16.14
C MET A 30 -25.85 -8.76 15.05
N ASP A 31 -27.02 -9.26 14.66
CA ASP A 31 -27.76 -8.76 13.50
C ASP A 31 -28.24 -7.30 13.68
N THR A 32 -28.68 -6.93 14.89
CA THR A 32 -29.12 -5.55 15.18
C THR A 32 -27.99 -4.54 15.07
N ASP A 33 -26.79 -4.90 15.53
CA ASP A 33 -25.62 -4.02 15.47
C ASP A 33 -25.05 -3.94 14.05
N LEU A 34 -25.19 -5.02 13.27
CA LEU A 34 -24.87 -5.04 11.85
C LEU A 34 -25.72 -4.02 11.10
N GLU A 35 -27.03 -4.04 11.30
CA GLU A 35 -27.95 -3.11 10.65
C GLU A 35 -27.62 -1.67 11.04
N HIS A 36 -27.40 -1.41 12.33
CA HIS A 36 -27.03 -0.09 12.82
C HIS A 36 -25.69 0.41 12.22
N SER A 37 -24.72 -0.48 12.06
CA SER A 37 -23.42 -0.16 11.45
C SER A 37 -23.55 0.11 9.94
N LEU A 38 -24.39 -0.64 9.23
CA LEU A 38 -24.68 -0.40 7.81
C LEU A 38 -25.42 0.92 7.60
N LEU A 39 -26.44 1.23 8.42
CA LEU A 39 -27.16 2.51 8.38
C LEU A 39 -26.25 3.69 8.67
N ARG A 40 -25.26 3.54 9.57
CA ARG A 40 -24.26 4.59 9.83
C ARG A 40 -23.32 4.82 8.65
N LEU A 41 -23.02 3.78 7.86
CA LEU A 41 -22.13 3.84 6.69
C LEU A 41 -22.85 4.32 5.41
N ARG A 42 -24.10 3.90 5.19
CA ARG A 42 -24.88 4.19 3.98
C ARG A 42 -25.82 5.39 4.12
N GLY A 43 -26.22 5.73 5.34
CA GLY A 43 -27.25 6.73 5.65
C GLY A 43 -28.49 6.08 6.27
N ARG A 44 -29.22 6.84 7.10
CA ARG A 44 -30.37 6.32 7.88
C ARG A 44 -31.55 5.83 7.03
N ASP A 45 -31.70 6.36 5.82
CA ASP A 45 -32.81 6.04 4.92
C ASP A 45 -32.41 5.10 3.78
N ALA A 46 -31.19 4.53 3.84
CA ALA A 46 -30.70 3.61 2.82
C ALA A 46 -31.29 2.20 3.01
N ASP A 47 -31.70 1.56 1.91
CA ASP A 47 -32.07 0.14 1.95
C ASP A 47 -30.81 -0.73 2.10
N ILE A 48 -30.61 -1.24 3.32
CA ILE A 48 -29.48 -2.10 3.68
C ILE A 48 -29.80 -3.59 3.58
N SER A 49 -31.07 -3.95 3.36
CA SER A 49 -31.58 -5.33 3.48
C SER A 49 -30.83 -6.29 2.56
N ARG A 50 -30.55 -5.84 1.33
CA ARG A 50 -29.80 -6.59 0.32
C ARG A 50 -28.34 -6.80 0.73
N GLU A 51 -27.67 -5.75 1.19
CA GLU A 51 -26.26 -5.79 1.59
C GLU A 51 -26.06 -6.63 2.86
N ALA A 52 -26.95 -6.49 3.85
CA ALA A 52 -26.96 -7.31 5.06
C ALA A 52 -27.08 -8.80 4.72
N SER A 53 -28.07 -9.15 3.87
CA SER A 53 -28.29 -10.53 3.42
C SER A 53 -27.09 -11.10 2.66
N GLU A 54 -26.47 -10.32 1.77
CA GLU A 54 -25.26 -10.72 1.04
C GLU A 54 -24.08 -11.02 2.00
N ILE A 55 -23.89 -10.19 3.01
CA ILE A 55 -22.84 -10.37 4.02
C ILE A 55 -23.09 -11.65 4.82
N GLU A 56 -24.31 -11.87 5.31
CA GLU A 56 -24.65 -13.07 6.07
C GLU A 56 -24.47 -14.36 5.27
N VAL A 57 -24.93 -14.38 4.01
CA VAL A 57 -24.76 -15.54 3.12
C VAL A 57 -23.27 -15.82 2.90
N MET A 58 -22.48 -14.77 2.67
CA MET A 58 -21.03 -14.93 2.48
C MET A 58 -20.36 -15.53 3.72
N ILE A 59 -20.77 -15.11 4.93
CA ILE A 59 -20.20 -15.64 6.17
C ILE A 59 -20.62 -17.09 6.40
N LYS A 60 -21.89 -17.45 6.16
CA LYS A 60 -22.34 -18.84 6.24
C LYS A 60 -21.57 -19.76 5.29
N ILE A 61 -21.28 -19.29 4.06
CA ILE A 61 -20.43 -20.01 3.11
C ILE A 61 -19.01 -20.19 3.67
N VAL A 62 -18.42 -19.12 4.23
CA VAL A 62 -17.06 -19.18 4.79
C VAL A 62 -16.96 -20.03 6.05
N GLU A 63 -18.01 -20.12 6.87
CA GLU A 63 -18.02 -20.91 8.10
C GLU A 63 -18.30 -22.40 7.85
N SER A 64 -19.04 -22.71 6.79
CA SER A 64 -19.25 -24.09 6.32
C SER A 64 -18.03 -24.70 5.64
N ASP A 65 -17.19 -23.89 4.99
CA ASP A 65 -15.82 -24.27 4.64
C ASP A 65 -14.99 -24.34 5.96
N SER A 66 -14.63 -25.54 6.40
CA SER A 66 -13.98 -25.81 7.69
C SER A 66 -12.92 -24.78 8.08
N LYS A 67 -12.86 -24.41 9.38
CA LYS A 67 -11.87 -23.50 9.99
C LYS A 67 -10.51 -23.59 9.26
N SER A 68 -10.27 -22.61 8.38
CA SER A 68 -9.07 -22.60 7.55
C SER A 68 -7.83 -22.54 8.44
N SER A 69 -7.00 -23.58 8.35
CA SER A 69 -5.69 -23.61 8.96
C SER A 69 -4.74 -22.76 8.11
N PHE A 70 -3.68 -22.21 8.71
CA PHE A 70 -2.62 -21.52 7.97
C PHE A 70 -2.02 -22.39 6.85
N CYS A 71 -2.04 -23.72 7.03
CA CYS A 71 -1.60 -24.68 6.01
C CYS A 71 -2.54 -24.76 4.80
N ASP A 72 -3.83 -24.42 4.95
CA ASP A 72 -4.81 -24.47 3.86
C ASP A 72 -4.56 -23.39 2.80
N LEU A 73 -3.86 -22.30 3.17
CA LEU A 73 -3.42 -21.31 2.19
C LEU A 73 -2.48 -21.93 1.14
N PHE A 74 -1.70 -22.97 1.47
CA PHE A 74 -0.80 -23.63 0.51
C PHE A 74 -1.50 -24.62 -0.43
N GLN A 75 -2.82 -24.82 -0.28
CA GLN A 75 -3.58 -25.65 -1.20
C GLN A 75 -3.53 -25.10 -2.63
N ARG A 76 -3.64 -26.01 -3.61
CA ARG A 76 -3.53 -25.68 -5.04
C ARG A 76 -4.55 -24.64 -5.49
N LYS A 77 -5.72 -24.57 -4.83
CA LYS A 77 -6.78 -23.56 -5.02
C LYS A 77 -6.27 -22.13 -4.77
N TYR A 78 -5.44 -21.93 -3.74
CA TYR A 78 -4.97 -20.60 -3.32
C TYR A 78 -3.54 -20.29 -3.77
N ARG A 79 -2.80 -21.29 -4.23
CA ARG A 79 -1.40 -21.18 -4.66
C ARG A 79 -1.16 -20.03 -5.65
N TYR A 80 -2.04 -19.83 -6.63
CA TYR A 80 -1.89 -18.74 -7.59
C TYR A 80 -1.98 -17.37 -6.91
N SER A 81 -3.00 -17.16 -6.08
CA SER A 81 -3.21 -15.89 -5.36
C SER A 81 -2.08 -15.62 -4.36
N LEU A 82 -1.61 -16.66 -3.66
CA LEU A 82 -0.44 -16.58 -2.80
C LEU A 82 0.83 -16.18 -3.54
N VAL A 83 1.14 -16.85 -4.65
CA VAL A 83 2.35 -16.58 -5.44
C VAL A 83 2.32 -15.15 -5.97
N VAL A 84 1.18 -14.67 -6.44
CA VAL A 84 1.03 -13.28 -6.89
C VAL A 84 1.19 -12.30 -5.73
N GLY A 85 0.53 -12.52 -4.59
CA GLY A 85 0.60 -11.61 -3.44
C GLY A 85 2.00 -11.54 -2.82
N VAL A 86 2.58 -12.70 -2.52
CA VAL A 86 3.91 -12.82 -1.93
C VAL A 86 4.99 -12.38 -2.94
N GLY A 87 4.90 -12.83 -4.19
CA GLY A 87 5.84 -12.44 -5.25
C GLY A 87 5.82 -10.95 -5.51
N LEU A 88 4.64 -10.31 -5.50
CA LEU A 88 4.52 -8.87 -5.65
C LEU A 88 5.18 -8.12 -4.48
N MET A 89 4.99 -8.59 -3.23
CA MET A 89 5.65 -8.00 -2.05
C MET A 89 7.17 -8.14 -2.15
N PHE A 90 7.68 -9.28 -2.59
CA PHE A 90 9.10 -9.48 -2.84
C PHE A 90 9.62 -8.50 -3.90
N ILE A 91 9.00 -8.42 -5.07
CA ILE A 91 9.41 -7.48 -6.14
C ILE A 91 9.36 -6.04 -5.63
N GLN A 92 8.37 -5.68 -4.81
CA GLN A 92 8.26 -4.34 -4.24
C GLN A 92 9.43 -4.01 -3.31
N GLN A 93 9.81 -4.90 -2.40
CA GLN A 93 10.94 -4.68 -1.48
C GLN A 93 12.28 -4.72 -2.21
N PHE A 94 12.46 -5.67 -3.12
CA PHE A 94 13.68 -5.84 -3.91
C PHE A 94 13.82 -4.82 -5.05
N SER A 95 12.82 -3.98 -5.30
CA SER A 95 12.91 -2.86 -6.26
C SER A 95 13.98 -1.83 -5.89
N GLY A 96 14.51 -1.88 -4.67
CA GLY A 96 15.51 -0.93 -4.17
C GLY A 96 14.95 0.43 -3.78
N SER A 97 13.65 0.68 -3.96
CA SER A 97 13.00 1.95 -3.62
C SER A 97 13.20 2.35 -2.15
N SER A 98 13.03 1.41 -1.22
CA SER A 98 13.30 1.62 0.22
C SER A 98 14.77 1.97 0.49
N GLY A 99 15.71 1.33 -0.22
CA GLY A 99 17.14 1.60 -0.09
C GLY A 99 17.54 2.98 -0.65
N VAL A 100 16.99 3.37 -1.80
CA VAL A 100 17.21 4.70 -2.39
C VAL A 100 16.72 5.79 -1.46
N ILE A 101 15.52 5.65 -0.89
CA ILE A 101 14.96 6.64 0.04
C ILE A 101 15.82 6.72 1.31
N PHE A 102 16.22 5.58 1.88
CA PHE A 102 17.03 5.53 3.10
C PHE A 102 18.42 6.16 2.91
N TYR A 103 19.07 5.90 1.78
CA TYR A 103 20.40 6.43 1.47
C TYR A 103 20.39 7.71 0.63
N ALA A 104 19.22 8.30 0.35
CA ALA A 104 19.08 9.48 -0.50
C ALA A 104 20.02 10.62 -0.11
N SER A 105 20.06 10.96 1.18
CA SER A 105 20.93 12.01 1.70
C SER A 105 22.43 11.70 1.49
N THR A 106 22.81 10.43 1.57
CA THR A 106 24.19 10.00 1.30
C THR A 106 24.51 10.04 -0.19
N ILE A 107 23.56 9.67 -1.04
CA ILE A 107 23.68 9.75 -2.50
C ILE A 107 23.89 11.20 -2.94
N PHE A 108 23.06 12.14 -2.46
CA PHE A 108 23.21 13.56 -2.77
C PHE A 108 24.53 14.14 -2.28
N ARG A 109 24.98 13.76 -1.08
CA ARG A 109 26.29 14.18 -0.58
C ARG A 109 27.44 13.69 -1.45
N LYS A 110 27.38 12.44 -1.95
CA LYS A 110 28.42 11.87 -2.82
C LYS A 110 28.41 12.45 -4.24
N SER A 111 27.26 12.94 -4.71
CA SER A 111 27.15 13.59 -6.02
C SER A 111 27.51 15.08 -5.99
N GLY A 112 27.96 15.63 -4.85
CA GLY A 112 28.30 17.05 -4.72
C GLY A 112 27.09 17.98 -4.56
N PHE A 113 25.88 17.44 -4.43
CA PHE A 113 24.65 18.22 -4.27
C PHE A 113 24.33 18.53 -2.80
N SER A 114 23.66 19.66 -2.55
CA SER A 114 23.18 20.00 -1.22
C SER A 114 22.12 19.01 -0.73
N VAL A 115 22.44 18.30 0.37
CA VAL A 115 21.57 17.30 1.00
C VAL A 115 20.23 17.89 1.42
N ALA A 116 20.22 19.13 1.91
CA ALA A 116 19.01 19.81 2.37
C ALA A 116 18.04 20.04 1.21
N ILE A 117 18.56 20.50 0.06
CA ILE A 117 17.76 20.76 -1.14
C ILE A 117 17.22 19.44 -1.71
N GLY A 118 18.11 18.44 -1.90
CA GLY A 118 17.72 17.14 -2.45
C GLY A 118 16.67 16.41 -1.61
N SER A 119 16.85 16.40 -0.28
CA SER A 119 15.90 15.72 0.62
C SER A 119 14.55 16.45 0.70
N THR A 120 14.55 17.79 0.63
CA THR A 120 13.32 18.59 0.59
C THR A 120 12.54 18.33 -0.70
N ILE A 121 13.22 18.29 -1.84
CA ILE A 121 12.61 17.98 -3.14
C ILE A 121 11.99 16.57 -3.10
N LEU A 122 12.73 15.57 -2.60
CA LEU A 122 12.18 14.21 -2.46
C LEU A 122 10.91 14.18 -1.60
N GLY A 123 10.91 14.86 -0.45
CA GLY A 123 9.74 14.96 0.41
C GLY A 123 8.55 15.63 -0.30
N LEU A 124 8.81 16.71 -1.04
CA LEU A 124 7.79 17.43 -1.80
C LEU A 124 7.15 16.55 -2.89
N PHE A 125 7.94 15.68 -3.54
CA PHE A 125 7.43 14.78 -4.57
C PHE A 125 6.69 13.54 -4.03
N MET A 126 6.92 13.14 -2.77
CA MET A 126 6.28 11.94 -2.21
C MET A 126 4.75 12.06 -2.12
N ILE A 127 4.23 13.22 -1.70
CA ILE A 127 2.78 13.41 -1.53
C ILE A 127 2.04 13.45 -2.89
N PRO A 128 2.44 14.27 -3.87
CA PRO A 128 1.82 14.27 -5.20
C PRO A 128 1.93 12.91 -5.90
N LYS A 129 3.07 12.22 -5.78
CA LYS A 129 3.26 10.87 -6.33
C LYS A 129 2.21 9.90 -5.78
N ALA A 130 1.96 9.92 -4.48
CA ALA A 130 0.97 9.05 -3.85
C ALA A 130 -0.45 9.39 -4.34
N LEU A 131 -0.80 10.68 -4.44
CA LEU A 131 -2.11 11.13 -4.90
C LEU A 131 -2.37 10.74 -6.37
N ILE A 132 -1.39 10.97 -7.24
CA ILE A 132 -1.45 10.55 -8.65
C ILE A 132 -1.61 9.03 -8.72
N GLY A 133 -0.88 8.28 -7.89
CA GLY A 133 -1.00 6.83 -7.81
C GLY A 133 -2.41 6.35 -7.46
N LEU A 134 -3.07 7.01 -6.51
CA LEU A 134 -4.46 6.72 -6.14
C LEU A 134 -5.42 7.01 -7.31
N ILE A 135 -5.27 8.13 -8.00
CA ILE A 135 -6.16 8.46 -9.13
C ILE A 135 -5.92 7.51 -10.31
N LEU A 136 -4.66 7.17 -10.60
CA LEU A 136 -4.31 6.28 -11.70
C LEU A 136 -4.74 4.83 -11.45
N VAL A 137 -4.71 4.34 -10.20
CA VAL A 137 -5.09 2.95 -9.92
C VAL A 137 -6.55 2.68 -10.26
N ASP A 138 -7.42 3.66 -10.00
CA ASP A 138 -8.85 3.56 -10.29
C ASP A 138 -9.14 3.68 -11.79
N LYS A 139 -8.36 4.50 -12.52
CA LYS A 139 -8.58 4.75 -13.95
C LYS A 139 -7.97 3.69 -14.87
N TRP A 140 -6.75 3.25 -14.59
CA TRP A 140 -5.95 2.38 -15.48
C TRP A 140 -5.89 0.93 -14.99
N GLY A 141 -6.33 0.68 -13.75
CA GLY A 141 -6.22 -0.61 -13.11
C GLY A 141 -4.82 -0.91 -12.57
N ARG A 142 -4.74 -1.95 -11.73
CA ARG A 142 -3.55 -2.26 -10.93
C ARG A 142 -2.38 -2.81 -11.75
N ARG A 143 -2.65 -3.73 -12.68
CA ARG A 143 -1.61 -4.46 -13.43
C ARG A 143 -0.73 -3.56 -14.34
N PRO A 144 -1.28 -2.69 -15.20
CA PRO A 144 -0.45 -1.83 -16.04
C PRO A 144 0.35 -0.83 -15.20
N LEU A 145 -0.24 -0.29 -14.13
CA LEU A 145 0.44 0.64 -13.22
C LEU A 145 1.67 0.00 -12.53
N LEU A 146 1.55 -1.26 -12.11
CA LEU A 146 2.67 -2.01 -11.52
C LEU A 146 3.77 -2.30 -12.56
N LEU A 147 3.40 -2.66 -13.79
CA LEU A 147 4.38 -2.94 -14.85
C LEU A 147 5.14 -1.69 -15.30
N THR A 148 4.44 -0.56 -15.49
CA THR A 148 5.06 0.70 -15.92
C THR A 148 5.94 1.30 -14.83
N SER A 149 5.55 1.19 -13.56
CA SER A 149 6.40 1.64 -12.45
C SER A 149 7.63 0.75 -12.28
N ALA A 150 7.51 -0.57 -12.42
CA ALA A 150 8.65 -1.48 -12.35
C ALA A 150 9.65 -1.25 -13.49
N SER A 151 9.19 -1.03 -14.73
CA SER A 151 10.06 -0.72 -15.87
C SER A 151 10.76 0.63 -15.69
N GLY A 152 10.02 1.66 -15.25
CA GLY A 152 10.59 2.97 -14.93
C GLY A 152 11.67 2.89 -13.86
N MET A 153 11.43 2.18 -12.77
CA MET A 153 12.44 1.98 -11.72
C MET A 153 13.67 1.23 -12.21
N SER A 154 13.50 0.19 -13.04
CA SER A 154 14.62 -0.55 -13.63
C SER A 154 15.50 0.36 -14.48
N ILE A 155 14.91 1.15 -15.38
CA ILE A 155 15.64 2.10 -16.23
C ILE A 155 16.38 3.15 -15.37
N THR A 156 15.71 3.75 -14.38
CA THR A 156 16.34 4.76 -13.52
C THR A 156 17.48 4.17 -12.69
N CYS A 157 17.34 2.95 -12.17
CA CYS A 157 18.41 2.29 -11.42
C CYS A 157 19.62 1.97 -12.32
N LEU A 158 19.40 1.53 -13.56
CA LEU A 158 20.46 1.32 -14.54
C LEU A 158 21.19 2.62 -14.85
N LEU A 159 20.45 3.72 -15.09
CA LEU A 159 21.04 5.04 -15.33
C LEU A 159 21.85 5.53 -14.14
N LEU A 160 21.35 5.36 -12.92
CA LEU A 160 22.06 5.74 -11.70
C LEU A 160 23.34 4.91 -11.53
N GLY A 161 23.28 3.60 -11.77
CA GLY A 161 24.45 2.71 -11.73
C GLY A 161 25.51 3.08 -12.76
N LEU A 162 25.09 3.39 -14.00
CA LEU A 162 25.99 3.86 -15.05
C LEU A 162 26.64 5.21 -14.67
N ALA A 163 25.86 6.16 -14.16
CA ALA A 163 26.37 7.47 -13.73
C ALA A 163 27.47 7.34 -12.65
N PHE A 164 27.25 6.54 -11.61
CA PHE A 164 28.26 6.30 -10.57
C PHE A 164 29.47 5.52 -11.08
N THR A 165 29.28 4.60 -12.02
CA THR A 165 30.39 3.83 -12.61
C THR A 165 31.27 4.74 -13.48
N LEU A 166 30.65 5.62 -14.28
CA LEU A 166 31.37 6.62 -15.08
C LEU A 166 32.10 7.64 -14.20
N GLN A 167 31.48 8.09 -13.11
CA GLN A 167 32.13 8.95 -12.12
C GLN A 167 33.37 8.28 -11.51
N LYS A 168 33.27 6.98 -11.18
CA LYS A 168 34.40 6.19 -10.65
C LYS A 168 35.53 6.02 -11.69
N MET A 169 35.19 5.92 -12.97
CA MET A 169 36.16 5.75 -14.07
C MET A 169 36.79 7.08 -14.55
N GLN A 170 36.47 8.23 -13.95
CA GLN A 170 37.04 9.55 -14.27
C GLN A 170 36.93 9.99 -15.75
N LEU A 171 36.02 9.39 -16.53
CA LEU A 171 35.99 9.54 -17.99
C LEU A 171 35.25 10.79 -18.50
N LEU A 172 34.50 11.51 -17.65
CA LEU A 172 33.85 12.77 -18.00
C LEU A 172 33.85 13.74 -16.80
N PRO A 173 34.93 14.54 -16.62
CA PRO A 173 34.94 15.65 -15.66
C PRO A 173 34.09 16.85 -16.11
N GLU A 174 33.67 16.93 -17.37
CA GLU A 174 33.02 18.10 -17.99
C GLU A 174 31.48 18.19 -17.81
N LEU A 175 30.83 17.21 -17.18
CA LEU A 175 29.38 17.22 -16.93
C LEU A 175 29.01 17.36 -15.44
N THR A 176 29.97 17.74 -14.59
CA THR A 176 29.78 18.05 -13.17
C THR A 176 30.28 19.46 -12.89
#